data_AF-A0A9C8M171-F1
#
_entry.id   AF-A0A9C8M171-F1
#
_cell.length_a   1.000
_cell.length_b   1.000
_cell.length_c   1.000
_cell.angle_alpha   90.00
_cell.angle_beta   90.00
_cell.angle_gamma   90.00
#
_symmetry.space_group_name_H-M   'P 1'
#
loop_
_entity.id
_entity.type
_entity.pdbx_description
1 polymer ?
#
loop_
_entity_poly.entity_id
_entity_poly.type
_entity_poly.pdbx_seq_one_letter_code
_entity_poly.pdbx_strand_id
1 'polypeptide(L)'
;MKHFSFLIFVLSLISIMVISCSGGGTIPTSPGTNPDLTAGLNSRGTNASGNTQLWGYYDVFIDIEKMEATAILNRTAMFTANCVNILNGTMNSGVYLEIYNVDNQADYLGLNLKISLRHPFPGLDHFAGYDVRGVFMGNGSGTMNYNPALKYPVAGIDQSFEPDPSDPDGSNGHPDGYTRWFNFSEFQGPGMKLFTYTKGNLSPAAFEGTATLCPYKYFADNLATNEPVADWLENNPGKHGVFSAGAVNSRDYRLRFPKSMPVIFGYAVVANWSGPDIHPSNAPEAVACRMEQTEAPYYLDSSNWGGNI
;
A
#
# COMPACT_ATOMS: atom_id res chain seq x y z
N MET A 1 40.57 1.64 52.20
CA MET A 1 39.68 2.42 51.30
C MET A 1 39.12 1.63 50.12
N LYS A 2 39.89 0.79 49.41
CA LYS A 2 39.39 0.02 48.23
C LYS A 2 38.26 -0.99 48.53
N HIS A 3 38.25 -1.61 49.71
CA HIS A 3 37.20 -2.59 50.08
C HIS A 3 35.84 -1.95 50.43
N PHE A 4 35.83 -0.67 50.84
CA PHE A 4 34.60 0.02 51.20
C PHE A 4 33.81 0.45 49.95
N SER A 5 34.52 0.87 48.89
CA SER A 5 33.90 1.22 47.60
C SER A 5 33.27 0.01 46.89
N PHE A 6 33.87 -1.18 47.02
CA PHE A 6 33.32 -2.40 46.45
C PHE A 6 32.03 -2.83 47.15
N LEU A 7 31.97 -2.69 48.49
CA LEU A 7 30.77 -3.02 49.27
C LEU A 7 29.58 -2.12 48.90
N ILE A 8 29.82 -0.81 48.70
CA ILE A 8 28.78 0.15 48.29
C ILE A 8 28.26 -0.16 46.89
N PHE A 9 29.15 -0.53 45.96
CA PHE A 9 28.75 -0.90 44.60
C PHE A 9 27.84 -2.14 44.58
N VAL A 10 28.22 -3.19 45.32
CA VAL A 10 27.43 -4.42 45.44
C VAL A 10 26.08 -4.17 46.11
N LEU A 11 26.03 -3.36 47.17
CA LEU A 11 24.77 -2.97 47.81
C LEU A 11 23.86 -2.18 46.86
N SER A 12 24.41 -1.28 46.04
CA SER A 12 23.62 -0.53 45.05
C SER A 12 23.00 -1.44 43.99
N LEU A 13 23.73 -2.46 43.54
CA LEU A 13 23.27 -3.42 42.52
C LEU A 13 22.13 -4.30 43.06
N ILE A 14 22.22 -4.70 44.34
CA ILE A 14 21.18 -5.49 45.00
C ILE A 14 19.91 -4.66 45.18
N SER A 15 20.01 -3.38 45.57
CA SER A 15 18.82 -2.51 45.71
C SER A 15 18.08 -2.24 44.39
N ILE A 16 18.73 -2.33 43.23
CA ILE A 16 18.06 -2.20 41.92
C ILE A 16 17.25 -3.46 41.59
N MET A 17 17.64 -4.63 42.08
CA MET A 17 16.92 -5.88 41.82
C MET A 17 15.64 -6.05 42.67
N VAL A 18 15.55 -5.41 43.85
CA VAL A 18 14.39 -5.57 44.75
C VAL A 18 13.18 -4.71 44.32
N ILE A 19 13.34 -3.74 43.42
CA ILE A 19 12.26 -2.85 42.96
C ILE A 19 11.55 -3.39 41.69
N SER A 20 11.99 -4.52 41.13
CA SER A 20 11.41 -5.07 39.88
C SER A 20 10.18 -5.98 40.08
N CYS A 21 9.49 -5.93 41.21
CA CYS A 21 8.30 -6.74 41.46
C CYS A 21 7.08 -5.86 41.81
N SER A 22 6.51 -5.19 40.81
CA SER A 22 5.06 -4.93 40.79
C SER A 22 4.41 -6.22 40.29
N GLY A 23 3.62 -6.98 41.04
CA GLY A 23 2.53 -6.52 41.88
C GLY A 23 1.21 -6.95 41.23
N GLY A 24 0.79 -8.19 41.50
CA GLY A 24 -0.62 -8.62 41.51
C GLY A 24 -1.38 -8.73 40.18
N GLY A 25 -1.30 -9.89 39.53
CA GLY A 25 -2.25 -10.30 38.50
C GLY A 25 -2.41 -11.83 38.51
N THR A 26 -3.57 -12.31 38.94
CA THR A 26 -3.91 -13.74 39.05
C THR A 26 -3.98 -14.41 37.68
N ILE A 27 -3.18 -15.49 37.51
CA ILE A 27 -3.33 -16.61 36.57
C ILE A 27 -3.52 -16.22 35.08
N PRO A 28 -2.45 -16.23 34.25
CA PRO A 28 -2.51 -15.81 32.85
C PRO A 28 -3.03 -16.88 31.87
N THR A 29 -3.75 -17.92 32.32
CA THR A 29 -4.18 -19.03 31.45
C THR A 29 -5.68 -19.31 31.43
N SER A 30 -6.52 -18.45 32.00
CA SER A 30 -7.97 -18.58 31.85
C SER A 30 -8.51 -17.43 30.98
N PRO A 31 -9.17 -17.71 29.84
CA PRO A 31 -9.85 -16.67 29.06
C PRO A 31 -11.01 -16.12 29.90
N GLY A 32 -10.81 -14.94 30.49
CA GLY A 32 -11.85 -14.23 31.21
C GLY A 32 -12.92 -13.75 30.23
N THR A 33 -14.15 -14.23 30.39
CA THR A 33 -15.33 -13.70 29.70
C THR A 33 -15.66 -12.32 30.27
N ASN A 34 -14.92 -11.29 29.85
CA ASN A 34 -15.21 -9.92 30.22
C ASN A 34 -16.05 -9.26 29.10
N PRO A 35 -17.35 -8.99 29.33
CA PRO A 35 -18.24 -8.42 28.32
C PRO A 35 -17.99 -6.92 28.02
N ASP A 36 -16.98 -6.31 28.65
CA ASP A 36 -16.66 -4.88 28.50
C ASP A 36 -15.62 -4.55 27.41
N LEU A 37 -15.08 -5.56 26.70
CA LEU A 37 -14.12 -5.35 25.61
C LEU A 37 -14.77 -5.09 24.24
N THR A 38 -16.11 -5.10 24.14
CA THR A 38 -16.84 -4.80 22.90
C THR A 38 -17.48 -3.41 22.85
N ALA A 39 -17.40 -2.62 23.92
CA ALA A 39 -18.00 -1.29 23.99
C ALA A 39 -16.95 -0.17 24.01
N GLY A 40 -16.17 0.01 22.93
CA GLY A 40 -15.21 1.12 22.91
C GLY A 40 -14.21 1.23 21.77
N LEU A 41 -14.53 0.86 20.52
CA LEU A 41 -13.66 1.11 19.36
C LEU A 41 -13.86 2.51 18.72
N ASN A 42 -14.33 3.49 19.50
CA ASN A 42 -14.51 4.89 19.07
C ASN A 42 -13.70 5.88 19.92
N SER A 43 -12.42 5.61 20.16
CA SER A 43 -11.50 6.63 20.68
C SER A 43 -10.31 6.83 19.74
N ARG A 44 -10.35 7.96 19.02
CA ARG A 44 -9.20 8.61 18.39
C ARG A 44 -8.06 8.75 19.41
N GLY A 45 -7.01 7.94 19.26
CA GLY A 45 -5.71 8.17 19.89
C GLY A 45 -4.90 9.19 19.09
N THR A 46 -5.24 10.46 19.23
CA THR A 46 -4.35 11.58 18.90
C THR A 46 -3.22 11.63 19.93
N ASN A 47 -1.96 11.67 19.46
CA ASN A 47 -0.70 11.86 20.20
C ASN A 47 -0.03 10.58 20.75
N ALA A 48 0.52 9.74 19.86
CA ALA A 48 1.65 8.88 20.19
C ALA A 48 2.91 9.44 19.51
N SER A 49 3.67 10.27 20.23
CA SER A 49 4.96 10.84 19.79
C SER A 49 6.11 9.83 19.91
N GLY A 50 5.90 8.61 19.39
CA GLY A 50 6.86 7.52 19.44
C GLY A 50 6.36 6.34 18.62
N ASN A 51 6.42 6.46 17.29
CA ASN A 51 6.10 5.36 16.37
C ASN A 51 7.26 4.36 16.34
N THR A 52 7.43 3.59 17.41
CA THR A 52 8.28 2.40 17.37
C THR A 52 7.54 1.35 16.55
N GLN A 53 7.97 1.11 15.32
CA GLN A 53 7.44 0.03 14.49
C GLN A 53 8.25 -1.25 14.73
N LEU A 54 7.54 -2.37 14.89
CA LEU A 54 8.16 -3.68 15.05
C LEU A 54 8.66 -4.17 13.68
N TRP A 55 9.97 -4.07 13.43
CA TRP A 55 10.61 -4.47 12.17
C TRP A 55 10.69 -5.99 11.98
N GLY A 56 10.64 -6.73 13.09
CA GLY A 56 10.63 -8.18 13.11
C GLY A 56 10.43 -8.67 14.53
N TYR A 57 9.78 -9.82 14.65
CA TYR A 57 9.63 -10.56 15.89
C TYR A 57 10.31 -11.91 15.70
N TYR A 58 11.26 -12.22 16.58
CA TYR A 58 12.08 -13.42 16.52
C TYR A 58 11.96 -14.16 17.85
N ASP A 59 11.74 -15.47 17.79
CA ASP A 59 12.05 -16.35 18.92
C ASP A 59 13.52 -16.73 18.84
N VAL A 60 14.27 -16.50 19.91
CA VAL A 60 15.67 -16.91 19.99
C VAL A 60 15.74 -18.21 20.76
N PHE A 61 16.09 -19.29 20.07
CA PHE A 61 16.38 -20.58 20.69
C PHE A 61 17.88 -20.66 20.99
N ILE A 62 18.26 -20.93 22.23
CA ILE A 62 19.66 -21.11 22.63
C ILE A 62 19.87 -22.58 22.99
N ASP A 63 20.64 -23.29 22.18
CA ASP A 63 21.11 -24.65 22.45
C ASP A 63 22.33 -24.55 23.37
N ILE A 64 22.13 -24.84 24.65
CA ILE A 64 23.17 -24.74 25.69
C ILE A 64 24.23 -25.84 25.60
N GLU A 65 23.94 -26.97 24.94
CA GLU A 65 24.91 -28.05 24.78
C GLU A 65 25.88 -27.74 23.64
N LYS A 66 25.37 -27.12 22.58
CA LYS A 66 26.17 -26.69 21.43
C LYS A 66 26.72 -25.28 21.57
N MET A 67 26.24 -24.52 22.55
CA MET A 67 26.54 -23.09 22.73
C MET A 67 26.18 -22.26 21.48
N GLU A 68 25.06 -22.62 20.83
CA GLU A 68 24.57 -21.96 19.61
C GLU A 68 23.23 -21.26 19.87
N ALA A 69 23.05 -20.07 19.30
CA ALA A 69 21.78 -19.35 19.34
C ALA A 69 21.20 -19.24 17.93
N THR A 70 19.97 -19.71 17.75
CA THR A 70 19.23 -19.67 16.48
C THR A 70 18.06 -18.72 16.64
N ALA A 71 18.06 -17.63 15.87
CA ALA A 71 16.91 -16.73 15.78
C ALA A 71 15.91 -17.27 14.76
N ILE A 72 14.75 -17.72 15.23
CA ILE A 72 13.62 -18.16 14.41
C ILE A 72 12.70 -16.97 14.20
N LEU A 73 12.56 -16.54 12.96
CA LEU A 73 11.69 -15.43 12.60
C LEU A 73 10.22 -15.84 12.72
N ASN A 74 9.52 -15.26 13.69
CA ASN A 74 8.09 -15.51 13.93
C ASN A 74 7.20 -14.62 13.07
N ARG A 75 7.62 -13.37 12.87
CA ARG A 75 6.89 -12.39 12.05
C ARG A 75 7.85 -11.36 11.50
N THR A 76 7.83 -11.13 10.19
CA THR A 76 8.47 -9.96 9.58
C THR A 76 7.57 -8.74 9.74
N ALA A 77 8.14 -7.54 9.70
CA ALA A 77 7.34 -6.36 9.44
C ALA A 77 6.68 -6.49 8.07
N MET A 78 5.37 -6.66 8.08
CA MET A 78 4.55 -6.42 6.90
C MET A 78 4.33 -4.93 6.85
N PHE A 79 5.10 -4.23 6.01
CA PHE A 79 4.90 -2.81 5.79
C PHE A 79 4.74 -2.52 4.31
N THR A 80 3.87 -1.57 4.05
CA THR A 80 3.68 -0.97 2.74
C THR A 80 4.42 0.36 2.75
N ALA A 81 5.24 0.62 1.74
CA ALA A 81 6.10 1.78 1.71
C ALA A 81 5.86 2.63 0.46
N ASN A 82 6.01 3.94 0.62
CA ASN A 82 6.04 4.88 -0.50
C ASN A 82 7.44 4.94 -1.10
N CYS A 83 7.57 4.36 -2.30
CA CYS A 83 8.83 4.21 -3.01
C CYS A 83 9.25 5.46 -3.78
N VAL A 84 8.38 6.48 -3.89
CA VAL A 84 8.67 7.69 -4.69
C VAL A 84 9.95 8.39 -4.22
N ASN A 85 10.22 8.41 -2.91
CA ASN A 85 11.47 8.98 -2.39
C ASN A 85 12.72 8.30 -2.97
N ILE A 86 12.67 6.97 -3.06
CA ILE A 86 13.77 6.17 -3.56
C ILE A 86 13.92 6.42 -5.06
N LEU A 87 12.80 6.37 -5.80
CA LEU A 87 12.76 6.56 -7.26
C LEU A 87 13.14 7.98 -7.71
N ASN A 88 12.84 8.99 -6.90
CA ASN A 88 13.22 10.39 -7.17
C ASN A 88 14.71 10.64 -6.93
N GLY A 89 15.34 9.87 -6.04
CA GLY A 89 16.74 10.05 -5.63
C GLY A 89 17.76 9.33 -6.53
N THR A 90 17.31 8.41 -7.39
CA THR A 90 18.21 7.73 -8.34
C THR A 90 18.61 8.69 -9.47
N MET A 91 19.89 8.61 -9.89
CA MET A 91 20.47 9.52 -10.91
C MET A 91 19.73 9.50 -12.25
N ASN A 92 18.96 8.44 -12.52
CA ASN A 92 17.99 8.37 -13.61
C ASN A 92 16.63 8.18 -12.96
N SER A 93 15.71 9.13 -13.12
CA SER A 93 14.33 9.07 -12.60
C SER A 93 13.78 7.66 -12.78
N GLY A 94 13.47 6.97 -11.67
CA GLY A 94 12.95 5.60 -11.72
C GLY A 94 11.52 5.52 -12.30
N VAL A 95 10.92 6.66 -12.64
CA VAL A 95 9.62 6.78 -13.30
C VAL A 95 9.82 7.49 -14.64
N TYR A 96 9.31 6.88 -15.70
CA TYR A 96 9.28 7.41 -17.06
C TYR A 96 7.83 7.54 -17.51
N LEU A 97 7.53 8.62 -18.23
CA LEU A 97 6.21 8.91 -18.77
C LEU A 97 6.35 9.24 -20.25
N GLU A 98 5.61 8.52 -21.09
CA GLU A 98 5.51 8.75 -22.53
C GLU A 98 4.05 9.05 -22.86
N ILE A 99 3.77 10.23 -23.42
CA ILE A 99 2.44 10.56 -23.98
C ILE A 99 2.45 10.11 -25.44
N TYR A 100 1.64 9.11 -25.79
CA TYR A 100 1.59 8.60 -27.17
C TYR A 100 0.28 8.90 -27.90
N ASN A 101 -0.77 9.32 -27.17
CA ASN A 101 -1.99 9.81 -27.78
C ASN A 101 -2.64 10.91 -26.91
N VAL A 102 -3.18 11.92 -27.58
CA VAL A 102 -3.93 13.02 -26.98
C VAL A 102 -5.27 13.12 -27.71
N ASP A 103 -6.36 12.94 -26.95
CA ASP A 103 -7.73 13.03 -27.44
C ASP A 103 -8.36 14.34 -26.97
N ASN A 104 -8.48 15.32 -27.86
CA ASN A 104 -8.98 16.64 -27.51
C ASN A 104 -10.47 16.77 -27.88
N GLN A 105 -11.35 16.54 -26.91
CA GLN A 105 -12.80 16.68 -27.07
C GLN A 105 -13.31 18.03 -26.55
N ALA A 106 -14.60 18.30 -26.76
CA ALA A 106 -15.24 19.56 -26.39
C ALA A 106 -15.28 19.77 -24.87
N ASP A 107 -15.49 18.70 -24.12
CA ASP A 107 -15.71 18.67 -22.67
C ASP A 107 -14.49 18.14 -21.88
N TYR A 108 -13.62 17.33 -22.51
CA TYR A 108 -12.45 16.77 -21.86
C TYR A 108 -11.19 16.76 -22.75
N LEU A 109 -10.03 16.58 -22.11
CA LEU A 109 -8.77 16.19 -22.71
C LEU A 109 -8.40 14.78 -22.24
N GLY A 110 -8.38 13.82 -23.15
CA GLY A 110 -7.92 12.46 -22.93
C GLY A 110 -6.41 12.36 -23.19
N LEU A 111 -5.68 11.69 -22.30
CA LEU A 111 -4.27 11.39 -22.45
C LEU A 111 -4.07 9.87 -22.32
N ASN A 112 -3.50 9.25 -23.36
CA ASN A 112 -2.98 7.90 -23.24
C ASN A 112 -1.48 7.98 -23.00
N LEU A 113 -1.08 7.43 -21.86
CA LEU A 113 0.26 7.49 -21.34
C LEU A 113 0.80 6.08 -21.20
N LYS A 114 2.08 5.88 -21.51
CA LYS A 114 2.82 4.71 -21.07
C LYS A 114 3.67 5.13 -19.89
N ILE A 115 3.41 4.51 -18.73
CA ILE A 115 4.19 4.72 -17.51
C ILE A 115 5.13 3.54 -17.36
N SER A 116 6.43 3.81 -17.30
CA SER A 116 7.44 2.80 -17.02
C SER A 116 8.08 3.06 -15.67
N LEU A 117 8.15 2.03 -14.84
CA LEU A 117 8.90 2.05 -13.59
C LEU A 117 10.19 1.26 -13.79
N ARG A 118 11.32 1.80 -13.32
CA ARG A 118 12.59 1.08 -13.18
C ARG A 118 12.86 0.83 -11.72
N HIS A 119 13.10 -0.42 -11.38
CA HIS A 119 13.46 -0.79 -10.02
C HIS A 119 14.80 -0.14 -9.62
N PRO A 120 14.90 0.50 -8.44
CA PRO A 120 16.02 1.41 -8.11
C PRO A 120 17.34 0.71 -7.77
N PHE A 121 17.32 -0.60 -7.55
CA PHE A 121 18.46 -1.38 -7.07
C PHE A 121 18.92 -2.45 -8.08
N PRO A 122 19.60 -2.10 -9.19
CA PRO A 122 20.06 -3.08 -10.17
C PRO A 122 21.11 -4.03 -9.57
N GLY A 123 20.94 -5.34 -9.77
CA GLY A 123 21.86 -6.38 -9.29
C GLY A 123 21.77 -6.69 -7.80
N LEU A 124 20.78 -6.15 -7.07
CA LEU A 124 20.53 -6.46 -5.67
C LEU A 124 19.20 -7.22 -5.54
N ASP A 125 19.20 -8.48 -5.98
CA ASP A 125 18.00 -9.30 -6.13
C ASP A 125 17.20 -9.50 -4.82
N HIS A 126 17.85 -9.34 -3.67
CA HIS A 126 17.20 -9.39 -2.35
C HIS A 126 16.34 -8.15 -2.05
N PHE A 127 16.37 -7.11 -2.88
CA PHE A 127 15.53 -5.92 -2.78
C PHE A 127 14.38 -5.89 -3.77
N ALA A 128 14.00 -7.03 -4.38
CA ALA A 128 12.84 -7.09 -5.26
C ALA A 128 11.60 -6.46 -4.61
N GLY A 129 10.82 -5.72 -5.40
CA GLY A 129 9.54 -5.19 -4.98
C GLY A 129 8.44 -6.23 -5.19
N TYR A 130 7.48 -6.28 -4.28
CA TYR A 130 6.28 -7.11 -4.43
C TYR A 130 5.05 -6.21 -4.45
N ASP A 131 4.01 -6.64 -5.16
CA ASP A 131 2.76 -5.89 -5.26
C ASP A 131 2.94 -4.42 -5.63
N VAL A 132 3.80 -4.13 -6.60
CA VAL A 132 4.15 -2.76 -6.93
C VAL A 132 3.00 -2.10 -7.68
N ARG A 133 2.53 -0.96 -7.17
CA ARG A 133 1.39 -0.20 -7.69
C ARG A 133 1.82 1.21 -8.04
N GLY A 134 1.59 1.62 -9.28
CA GLY A 134 1.64 3.03 -9.68
C GLY A 134 0.26 3.65 -9.46
N VAL A 135 0.17 4.57 -8.51
CA VAL A 135 -1.09 5.19 -8.08
C VAL A 135 -1.26 6.53 -8.78
N PHE A 136 -2.38 6.73 -9.45
CA PHE A 136 -2.78 8.01 -10.03
C PHE A 136 -3.58 8.84 -9.02
N MET A 137 -3.22 10.09 -8.81
CA MET A 137 -3.86 10.97 -7.83
C MET A 137 -4.38 12.24 -8.48
N GLY A 138 -5.68 12.48 -8.33
CA GLY A 138 -6.35 13.70 -8.77
C GLY A 138 -7.26 14.26 -7.68
N ASN A 139 -8.28 14.97 -8.12
CA ASN A 139 -9.35 15.43 -7.25
C ASN A 139 -10.42 14.36 -7.05
N GLY A 140 -11.14 14.45 -5.94
CA GLY A 140 -12.29 13.62 -5.64
C GLY A 140 -13.45 14.46 -5.12
N SER A 141 -14.44 14.69 -5.97
CA SER A 141 -15.68 15.39 -5.61
C SER A 141 -16.76 14.44 -5.09
N GLY A 142 -16.68 13.15 -5.43
CA GLY A 142 -17.60 12.11 -4.97
C GLY A 142 -17.20 11.57 -3.60
N THR A 143 -18.17 11.04 -2.86
CA THR A 143 -17.94 10.43 -1.54
C THR A 143 -18.68 9.10 -1.44
N MET A 144 -18.05 8.08 -0.86
CA MET A 144 -18.70 6.78 -0.63
C MET A 144 -19.83 6.88 0.39
N ASN A 145 -20.98 6.25 0.12
CA ASN A 145 -22.15 6.29 1.01
C ASN A 145 -21.88 5.76 2.42
N TYR A 146 -21.06 4.72 2.54
CA TYR A 146 -20.74 4.10 3.83
C TYR A 146 -19.63 4.84 4.60
N ASN A 147 -18.84 5.68 3.91
CA ASN A 147 -17.76 6.43 4.52
C ASN A 147 -17.45 7.70 3.70
N PRO A 148 -17.95 8.89 4.11
CA PRO A 148 -17.74 10.12 3.37
C PRO A 148 -16.29 10.64 3.39
N ALA A 149 -15.41 10.05 4.21
CA ALA A 149 -13.98 10.34 4.15
C ALA A 149 -13.30 9.69 2.92
N LEU A 150 -13.94 8.70 2.29
CA LEU A 150 -13.48 8.09 1.05
C LEU A 150 -13.99 8.90 -0.14
N LYS A 151 -13.12 9.78 -0.64
CA LYS A 151 -13.37 10.64 -1.78
C LYS A 151 -12.82 10.00 -3.05
N TYR A 152 -13.64 9.94 -4.09
CA TYR A 152 -13.29 9.36 -5.39
C TYR A 152 -13.58 10.35 -6.52
N PRO A 153 -12.88 10.24 -7.67
CA PRO A 153 -13.11 11.12 -8.82
C PRO A 153 -14.48 10.86 -9.44
N VAL A 154 -15.22 11.92 -9.76
CA VAL A 154 -16.48 11.83 -10.51
C VAL A 154 -16.23 12.15 -11.97
N ALA A 155 -16.58 11.23 -12.87
CA ALA A 155 -16.41 11.40 -14.31
C ALA A 155 -17.08 12.69 -14.80
N GLY A 156 -16.36 13.46 -15.63
CA GLY A 156 -16.80 14.75 -16.16
C GLY A 156 -16.64 15.95 -15.19
N ILE A 157 -16.35 15.70 -13.92
CA ILE A 157 -16.11 16.74 -12.91
C ILE A 157 -14.64 16.77 -12.49
N ASP A 158 -14.08 15.59 -12.19
CA ASP A 158 -12.69 15.41 -11.77
C ASP A 158 -11.86 14.70 -12.85
N GLN A 159 -10.54 14.61 -12.63
CA GLN A 159 -9.69 13.77 -13.45
C GLN A 159 -9.98 12.29 -13.17
N SER A 160 -10.19 11.50 -14.21
CA SER A 160 -10.58 10.10 -14.10
C SER A 160 -9.62 9.18 -14.85
N PHE A 161 -9.54 7.93 -14.38
CA PHE A 161 -8.81 6.84 -15.02
C PHE A 161 -9.84 5.97 -15.74
N GLU A 162 -9.75 5.90 -17.07
CA GLU A 162 -10.80 5.42 -17.94
C GLU A 162 -10.50 4.04 -18.57
N PRO A 163 -11.55 3.31 -18.97
CA PRO A 163 -11.45 2.13 -19.82
C PRO A 163 -10.77 2.38 -21.16
N ASP A 164 -10.37 1.30 -21.84
CA ASP A 164 -10.22 1.34 -23.28
C ASP A 164 -11.60 1.41 -23.98
N PRO A 165 -11.93 2.46 -24.76
CA PRO A 165 -13.20 2.51 -25.48
C PRO A 165 -13.36 1.41 -26.55
N SER A 166 -12.26 0.79 -26.99
CA SER A 166 -12.30 -0.35 -27.91
C SER A 166 -12.48 -1.70 -27.20
N ASP A 167 -12.42 -1.72 -25.86
CA ASP A 167 -12.67 -2.90 -25.02
C ASP A 167 -13.75 -2.58 -23.97
N PRO A 168 -15.03 -2.60 -24.38
CA PRO A 168 -16.16 -2.27 -23.51
C PRO A 168 -16.35 -3.28 -22.37
N ASP A 169 -15.82 -4.50 -22.50
CA ASP A 169 -15.85 -5.52 -21.45
C ASP A 169 -14.88 -5.19 -20.31
N GLY A 170 -14.06 -4.15 -20.50
CA GLY A 170 -13.28 -3.50 -19.47
C GLY A 170 -12.05 -4.29 -19.01
N SER A 171 -11.64 -5.29 -19.79
CA SER A 171 -10.44 -6.06 -19.47
C SER A 171 -9.17 -5.21 -19.64
N ASN A 172 -9.15 -4.33 -20.64
CA ASN A 172 -8.01 -3.49 -20.98
C ASN A 172 -8.23 -2.02 -20.57
N GLY A 173 -7.17 -1.39 -20.08
CA GLY A 173 -7.15 0.05 -19.79
C GLY A 173 -7.70 0.46 -18.42
N HIS A 174 -8.63 -0.29 -17.82
CA HIS A 174 -9.17 0.01 -16.47
C HIS A 174 -8.11 0.08 -15.37
N PRO A 175 -8.32 0.86 -14.30
CA PRO A 175 -7.53 0.68 -13.08
C PRO A 175 -7.48 -0.78 -12.66
N ASP A 176 -6.30 -1.27 -12.31
CA ASP A 176 -6.09 -2.64 -11.78
C ASP A 176 -6.70 -2.78 -10.38
N GLY A 177 -6.94 -1.65 -9.71
CA GLY A 177 -7.66 -1.54 -8.45
C GLY A 177 -7.64 -0.09 -7.93
N TYR A 178 -8.06 0.06 -6.68
CA TYR A 178 -8.05 1.33 -5.96
C TYR A 178 -7.34 1.16 -4.62
N THR A 179 -6.63 2.19 -4.18
CA THR A 179 -5.95 2.19 -2.89
C THR A 179 -6.13 3.54 -2.19
N ARG A 180 -6.15 3.48 -0.86
CA ARG A 180 -6.09 4.68 -0.02
C ARG A 180 -4.65 5.06 0.32
N TRP A 181 -3.70 4.14 0.16
CA TRP A 181 -2.33 4.35 0.63
C TRP A 181 -1.63 5.50 -0.09
N PHE A 182 -0.98 6.34 0.72
CA PHE A 182 -0.13 7.44 0.29
C PHE A 182 -0.81 8.51 -0.56
N ASN A 183 -2.15 8.61 -0.56
CA ASN A 183 -2.81 9.75 -1.18
C ASN A 183 -2.36 11.08 -0.54
N PHE A 184 -2.36 12.16 -1.33
CA PHE A 184 -1.91 13.48 -0.88
C PHE A 184 -2.68 13.97 0.35
N SER A 185 -4.02 13.86 0.32
CA SER A 185 -4.88 14.45 1.33
C SER A 185 -4.68 13.88 2.74
N GLU A 186 -4.39 12.58 2.85
CA GLU A 186 -4.28 11.89 4.14
C GLU A 186 -2.86 11.63 4.61
N PHE A 187 -1.90 11.56 3.68
CA PHE A 187 -0.50 11.24 3.99
C PHE A 187 0.43 12.45 3.86
N GLN A 188 -0.12 13.66 3.68
CA GLN A 188 0.61 14.90 3.84
C GLN A 188 0.92 15.16 5.33
N GLY A 189 2.15 15.59 5.64
CA GLY A 189 2.51 16.00 6.99
C GLY A 189 3.93 15.63 7.38
N PRO A 190 4.36 16.06 8.59
CA PRO A 190 5.64 15.64 9.14
C PRO A 190 5.61 14.14 9.46
N GLY A 191 6.66 13.43 9.07
CA GLY A 191 6.77 11.99 9.34
C GLY A 191 7.97 11.38 8.66
N MET A 192 8.17 10.09 8.87
CA MET A 192 9.14 9.33 8.09
C MET A 192 8.67 9.31 6.64
N LYS A 193 9.51 9.79 5.73
CA LYS A 193 9.22 9.86 4.28
C LYS A 193 8.71 8.55 3.68
N LEU A 194 9.13 7.41 4.24
CA LEU A 194 8.67 6.07 3.84
C LEU A 194 7.16 5.85 4.06
N PHE A 195 6.59 6.52 5.07
CA PHE A 195 5.20 6.37 5.50
C PHE A 195 4.34 7.62 5.24
N THR A 196 4.88 8.62 4.56
CA THR A 196 4.15 9.84 4.16
C THR A 196 4.07 9.93 2.65
N TYR A 197 3.16 10.76 2.15
CA TYR A 197 3.18 11.14 0.75
C TYR A 197 4.49 11.87 0.44
N THR A 198 5.03 11.61 -0.74
CA THR A 198 6.19 12.27 -1.28
C THR A 198 5.86 12.68 -2.69
N LYS A 199 5.99 13.99 -2.96
CA LYS A 199 5.76 14.54 -4.28
C LYS A 199 6.74 13.96 -5.28
N GLY A 200 6.23 13.38 -6.35
CA GLY A 200 7.02 12.85 -7.45
C GLY A 200 7.67 13.96 -8.27
N ASN A 201 8.83 13.68 -8.88
CA ASN A 201 9.53 14.64 -9.73
C ASN A 201 8.72 15.07 -10.98
N LEU A 202 7.80 14.21 -11.44
CA LEU A 202 6.89 14.52 -12.56
C LEU A 202 5.60 15.22 -12.13
N SER A 203 5.35 15.36 -10.83
CA SER A 203 4.18 16.07 -10.31
C SER A 203 4.48 17.57 -10.19
N PRO A 204 3.57 18.45 -10.63
CA PRO A 204 3.81 19.89 -10.53
C PRO A 204 3.89 20.34 -9.07
N ALA A 205 4.67 21.41 -8.83
CA ALA A 205 4.84 21.97 -7.49
C ALA A 205 3.51 22.36 -6.83
N ALA A 206 2.51 22.77 -7.62
CA ALA A 206 1.18 23.15 -7.17
C ALA A 206 0.17 21.99 -7.03
N PHE A 207 0.60 20.71 -7.18
CA PHE A 207 -0.33 19.59 -6.99
C PHE A 207 -0.83 19.50 -5.54
N GLU A 208 -2.16 19.49 -5.40
CA GLU A 208 -2.94 19.41 -4.15
C GLU A 208 -4.20 18.52 -4.34
N GLY A 209 -4.00 17.23 -4.65
CA GLY A 209 -5.10 16.31 -4.93
C GLY A 209 -6.02 16.04 -3.73
N THR A 210 -7.33 16.08 -3.97
CA THR A 210 -8.36 15.92 -2.92
C THR A 210 -8.95 14.51 -2.80
N ALA A 211 -8.67 13.61 -3.77
CA ALA A 211 -9.11 12.23 -3.70
C ALA A 211 -8.37 11.48 -2.58
N THR A 212 -9.09 10.65 -1.82
CA THR A 212 -8.51 9.75 -0.82
C THR A 212 -8.56 8.29 -1.25
N LEU A 213 -9.42 7.95 -2.21
CA LEU A 213 -9.41 6.66 -2.91
C LEU A 213 -8.88 6.87 -4.33
N CYS A 214 -7.72 6.31 -4.62
CA CYS A 214 -6.99 6.57 -5.86
C CYS A 214 -6.86 5.30 -6.71
N PRO A 215 -7.10 5.36 -8.03
CA PRO A 215 -6.89 4.22 -8.91
C PRO A 215 -5.40 3.93 -9.10
N TYR A 216 -5.04 2.68 -9.38
CA TYR A 216 -3.67 2.29 -9.67
C TYR A 216 -3.54 1.31 -10.84
N LYS A 217 -2.32 1.18 -11.36
CA LYS A 217 -1.87 0.05 -12.18
C LYS A 217 -0.83 -0.78 -11.44
N TYR A 218 -0.89 -2.08 -11.61
CA TYR A 218 0.03 -3.06 -11.03
C TYR A 218 1.25 -3.26 -11.94
N PHE A 219 2.43 -3.40 -11.35
CA PHE A 219 3.70 -3.58 -12.05
C PHE A 219 4.39 -4.84 -11.55
N ALA A 220 4.62 -5.78 -12.45
CA ALA A 220 5.35 -7.01 -12.19
C ALA A 220 6.12 -7.45 -13.44
N ASP A 221 7.12 -8.29 -13.25
CA ASP A 221 7.95 -8.79 -14.34
C ASP A 221 7.14 -9.69 -15.27
N ASN A 222 7.26 -9.44 -16.57
CA ASN A 222 6.52 -10.16 -17.63
C ASN A 222 5.00 -9.93 -17.63
N LEU A 223 4.48 -9.00 -16.83
CA LEU A 223 3.12 -8.48 -17.03
C LEU A 223 3.15 -7.53 -18.24
N ALA A 224 2.43 -7.85 -19.31
CA ALA A 224 2.45 -7.00 -20.50
C ALA A 224 1.77 -5.66 -20.23
N THR A 225 2.05 -4.65 -21.06
CA THR A 225 1.62 -3.25 -20.80
C THR A 225 0.10 -3.07 -20.65
N ASN A 226 -0.69 -3.82 -21.41
CA ASN A 226 -2.16 -3.74 -21.41
C ASN A 226 -2.84 -4.94 -20.76
N GLU A 227 -2.09 -5.96 -20.35
CA GLU A 227 -2.68 -7.22 -19.87
C GLU A 227 -3.47 -7.02 -18.56
N PRO A 228 -4.69 -7.58 -18.45
CA PRO A 228 -5.46 -7.51 -17.21
C PRO A 228 -4.69 -8.18 -16.06
N VAL A 229 -4.47 -7.47 -14.95
CA VAL A 229 -3.66 -8.00 -13.84
C VAL A 229 -4.26 -9.25 -13.21
N ALA A 230 -5.60 -9.35 -13.16
CA ALA A 230 -6.29 -10.47 -12.55
C ALA A 230 -6.01 -11.76 -13.32
N ASP A 231 -6.16 -11.70 -14.65
CA ASP A 231 -5.90 -12.82 -15.54
C ASP A 231 -4.40 -13.19 -15.53
N TRP A 232 -3.51 -12.20 -15.47
CA TRP A 232 -2.08 -12.47 -15.35
C TRP A 232 -1.73 -13.18 -14.05
N LEU A 233 -2.27 -12.73 -12.90
CA LEU A 233 -2.02 -13.36 -11.60
C LEU A 233 -2.57 -14.80 -11.56
N GLU A 234 -3.75 -15.03 -12.14
CA GLU A 234 -4.36 -16.36 -12.23
C GLU A 234 -3.54 -17.32 -13.10
N ASN A 235 -3.03 -16.84 -14.23
CA ASN A 235 -2.21 -17.62 -15.14
C ASN A 235 -0.75 -17.78 -14.68
N ASN A 236 -0.30 -16.97 -13.72
CA ASN A 236 1.09 -16.94 -13.24
C ASN A 236 1.21 -17.05 -11.70
N PRO A 237 0.60 -18.06 -11.06
CA PRO A 237 0.49 -18.11 -9.59
C PRO A 237 1.86 -18.18 -8.88
N GLY A 238 2.89 -18.74 -9.54
CA GLY A 238 4.25 -18.83 -9.00
C GLY A 238 5.13 -17.60 -9.25
N LYS A 239 4.62 -16.57 -9.94
CA LYS A 239 5.38 -15.33 -10.19
C LYS A 239 5.23 -14.30 -9.08
N HIS A 240 4.21 -14.44 -8.24
CA HIS A 240 4.04 -13.68 -7.00
C HIS A 240 4.15 -12.15 -7.15
N GLY A 241 3.80 -11.61 -8.33
CA GLY A 241 3.83 -10.18 -8.55
C GLY A 241 5.20 -9.52 -8.38
N VAL A 242 6.28 -10.28 -8.59
CA VAL A 242 7.66 -9.80 -8.38
C VAL A 242 8.00 -8.69 -9.36
N PHE A 243 8.65 -7.65 -8.86
CA PHE A 243 9.33 -6.63 -9.64
C PHE A 243 10.84 -6.68 -9.34
N SER A 244 11.59 -7.35 -10.22
CA SER A 244 13.00 -7.68 -9.98
C SER A 244 13.93 -6.46 -9.95
N ALA A 245 15.05 -6.66 -9.26
CA ALA A 245 16.16 -5.72 -9.17
C ALA A 245 16.64 -5.19 -10.54
N GLY A 246 16.45 -3.89 -10.77
CA GLY A 246 16.84 -3.20 -12.01
C GLY A 246 15.91 -3.40 -13.21
N ALA A 247 14.87 -4.22 -13.08
CA ALA A 247 13.88 -4.45 -14.13
C ALA A 247 13.15 -3.14 -14.50
N VAL A 248 12.57 -3.11 -15.70
CA VAL A 248 11.73 -2.01 -16.17
C VAL A 248 10.40 -2.59 -16.63
N ASN A 249 9.33 -2.26 -15.91
CA ASN A 249 7.99 -2.71 -16.23
C ASN A 249 7.13 -1.50 -16.62
N SER A 250 6.27 -1.68 -17.62
CA SER A 250 5.46 -0.60 -18.20
C SER A 250 3.99 -0.94 -18.16
N ARG A 251 3.14 0.08 -17.98
CA ARG A 251 1.68 -0.04 -18.02
C ARG A 251 1.08 1.15 -18.75
N ASP A 252 0.00 0.91 -19.48
CA ASP A 252 -0.73 1.97 -20.16
C ASP A 252 -1.79 2.57 -19.23
N TYR A 253 -1.82 3.90 -19.18
CA TYR A 253 -2.75 4.72 -18.42
C TYR A 253 -3.60 5.51 -19.40
N ARG A 254 -4.90 5.55 -19.17
CA ARG A 254 -5.84 6.33 -19.96
C ARG A 254 -6.53 7.29 -19.02
N LEU A 255 -6.18 8.55 -19.13
CA LEU A 255 -6.61 9.58 -18.19
C LEU A 255 -7.48 10.58 -18.92
N ARG A 256 -8.60 10.98 -18.32
CA ARG A 256 -9.41 12.09 -18.80
C ARG A 256 -9.33 13.26 -17.85
N PHE A 257 -9.20 14.46 -18.42
CA PHE A 257 -9.16 15.73 -17.70
C PHE A 257 -10.29 16.62 -18.21
N PRO A 258 -11.29 16.97 -17.37
CA PRO A 258 -12.31 17.94 -17.73
C PRO A 258 -11.70 19.27 -18.17
N LYS A 259 -12.25 19.91 -19.21
CA LYS A 259 -11.77 21.21 -19.72
C LYS A 259 -11.96 22.36 -18.73
N SER A 260 -12.82 22.17 -17.73
CA SER A 260 -13.05 23.11 -16.63
C SER A 260 -11.88 23.23 -15.65
N MET A 261 -10.87 22.36 -15.74
CA MET A 261 -9.75 22.32 -14.79
C MET A 261 -8.39 22.15 -15.47
N PRO A 262 -7.28 22.58 -14.83
CA PRO A 262 -5.96 22.36 -15.39
C PRO A 262 -5.56 20.87 -15.40
N VAL A 263 -4.72 20.50 -16.37
CA VAL A 263 -4.13 19.16 -16.50
C VAL A 263 -3.02 19.00 -15.46
N ILE A 264 -3.40 18.67 -14.24
CA ILE A 264 -2.53 18.49 -13.10
C ILE A 264 -2.90 17.18 -12.40
N PHE A 265 -1.89 16.36 -12.11
CA PHE A 265 -2.06 15.16 -11.31
C PHE A 265 -0.80 14.84 -10.51
N GLY A 266 -1.00 14.07 -9.45
CA GLY A 266 0.05 13.49 -8.62
C GLY A 266 0.14 12.00 -8.86
N TYR A 267 1.22 11.41 -8.34
CA TYR A 267 1.33 9.95 -8.29
C TYR A 267 2.03 9.50 -7.02
N ALA A 268 1.85 8.22 -6.70
CA ALA A 268 2.72 7.49 -5.80
C ALA A 268 3.13 6.15 -6.42
N VAL A 269 4.21 5.58 -5.90
CA VAL A 269 4.59 4.20 -6.18
C VAL A 269 4.61 3.48 -4.85
N VAL A 270 3.76 2.47 -4.75
CA VAL A 270 3.55 1.68 -3.54
C VAL A 270 4.16 0.32 -3.78
N ALA A 271 4.92 -0.20 -2.83
CA ALA A 271 5.38 -1.58 -2.87
C ALA A 271 5.24 -2.23 -1.50
N ASN A 272 5.09 -3.55 -1.55
CA ASN A 272 5.12 -4.43 -0.42
C ASN A 272 6.48 -5.15 -0.35
N TRP A 273 6.94 -5.43 0.87
CA TRP A 273 8.22 -6.10 1.14
C TRP A 273 8.02 -7.37 1.98
N SER A 274 7.05 -8.18 1.59
CA SER A 274 6.94 -9.57 2.03
C SER A 274 7.70 -10.47 1.05
N GLY A 275 8.49 -11.42 1.55
CA GLY A 275 9.20 -12.39 0.71
C GLY A 275 8.23 -13.23 -0.15
N PRO A 276 8.75 -13.89 -1.21
CA PRO A 276 7.92 -14.58 -2.21
C PRO A 276 7.15 -15.76 -1.62
N ASP A 277 7.68 -16.40 -0.58
CA ASP A 277 7.08 -17.56 0.09
C ASP A 277 5.87 -17.20 0.96
N ILE A 278 5.71 -15.92 1.28
CA ILE A 278 4.59 -15.37 2.04
C ILE A 278 4.00 -14.27 1.18
N HIS A 279 3.36 -14.66 0.08
CA HIS A 279 2.44 -13.75 -0.59
C HIS A 279 1.45 -13.29 0.47
N PRO A 280 1.33 -11.98 0.72
CA PRO A 280 0.49 -11.52 1.79
C PRO A 280 -0.95 -11.71 1.31
N SER A 281 -1.51 -12.86 1.64
CA SER A 281 -2.95 -13.06 1.84
C SER A 281 -3.53 -12.04 2.83
N ASN A 282 -2.67 -11.27 3.51
CA ASN A 282 -3.00 -10.24 4.47
C ASN A 282 -2.57 -8.83 4.04
N ALA A 283 -2.33 -8.55 2.75
CA ALA A 283 -2.48 -7.16 2.32
C ALA A 283 -3.94 -6.81 2.67
N PRO A 284 -4.22 -5.83 3.55
CA PRO A 284 -5.61 -5.54 3.95
C PRO A 284 -6.50 -5.11 2.78
N GLU A 285 -5.88 -4.83 1.62
CA GLU A 285 -6.53 -4.43 0.38
C GLU A 285 -6.32 -5.49 -0.69
N ALA A 286 -7.38 -5.78 -1.46
CA ALA A 286 -7.32 -6.64 -2.63
C ALA A 286 -6.23 -6.13 -3.59
N VAL A 287 -5.36 -7.03 -4.03
CA VAL A 287 -4.24 -6.71 -4.94
C VAL A 287 -4.73 -6.41 -6.36
N ALA A 288 -5.80 -7.09 -6.76
CA ALA A 288 -6.53 -6.87 -7.99
C ALA A 288 -7.99 -7.24 -7.76
N CYS A 289 -8.90 -6.59 -8.47
CA CYS A 289 -10.32 -6.88 -8.46
C CYS A 289 -10.81 -6.81 -9.90
N ARG A 290 -11.37 -7.92 -10.41
CA ARG A 290 -12.19 -7.91 -11.63
C ARG A 290 -13.62 -7.68 -11.19
N MET A 291 -14.25 -6.62 -11.70
CA MET A 291 -15.67 -6.37 -11.49
C MET A 291 -16.40 -6.74 -12.77
N GLU A 292 -17.15 -7.82 -12.73
CA GLU A 292 -18.09 -8.17 -13.80
C GLU A 292 -19.43 -7.57 -13.41
N GLN A 293 -19.87 -6.53 -14.12
CA GLN A 293 -21.19 -5.96 -13.93
C GLN A 293 -22.16 -6.69 -14.85
N THR A 294 -22.94 -7.61 -14.30
CA THR A 294 -24.09 -8.15 -15.03
C THR A 294 -25.22 -7.14 -15.00
N GLU A 295 -25.67 -6.65 -16.16
CA GLU A 295 -26.80 -5.72 -16.21
C GLU A 295 -28.07 -6.42 -15.67
N ALA A 296 -28.63 -5.86 -14.60
CA ALA A 296 -29.90 -6.21 -13.94
C ALA A 296 -29.95 -7.52 -13.12
N PRO A 297 -29.24 -7.63 -11.97
CA PRO A 297 -29.71 -8.49 -10.91
C PRO A 297 -30.99 -7.87 -10.33
N TYR A 298 -32.14 -8.49 -10.58
CA TYR A 298 -33.38 -8.13 -9.91
C TYR A 298 -33.88 -9.27 -9.03
N TYR A 299 -34.13 -8.94 -7.78
CA TYR A 299 -34.78 -9.84 -6.84
C TYR A 299 -36.30 -9.70 -7.01
N LEU A 300 -36.96 -10.75 -7.47
CA LEU A 300 -38.42 -10.83 -7.49
C LEU A 300 -38.93 -11.34 -6.14
N ASP A 301 -38.48 -12.53 -5.74
CA ASP A 301 -38.87 -13.18 -4.49
C ASP A 301 -37.93 -14.35 -4.13
N SER A 302 -38.23 -15.07 -3.05
CA SER A 302 -37.43 -16.21 -2.54
C SER A 302 -37.23 -17.35 -3.54
N SER A 303 -38.05 -17.41 -4.60
CA SER A 303 -38.08 -18.45 -5.61
C SER A 303 -37.63 -17.96 -7.00
N ASN A 304 -37.52 -16.66 -7.23
CA ASN A 304 -37.12 -16.10 -8.51
C ASN A 304 -36.04 -15.02 -8.35
N TRP A 305 -34.83 -15.43 -8.69
CA TRP A 305 -33.63 -14.62 -8.65
C TRP A 305 -33.36 -14.27 -10.11
N GLY A 306 -33.94 -13.15 -10.55
CA GLY A 306 -33.97 -12.75 -11.95
C GLY A 306 -32.65 -12.11 -12.37
N GLY A 307 -31.83 -12.88 -13.06
CA GLY A 307 -30.55 -12.45 -13.62
C GLY A 307 -29.59 -13.63 -13.69
N ASN A 308 -28.76 -13.71 -14.74
CA ASN A 308 -27.60 -14.60 -14.68
C ASN A 308 -26.63 -14.01 -13.65
N ILE A 309 -26.33 -14.78 -12.62
CA ILE A 309 -25.19 -14.53 -11.74
C ILE A 309 -23.95 -15.04 -12.45
#